data_AF-A0A845Z542-F1
#
_entry.id   AF-A0A845Z542-F1
#
_cell.length_a   1.000
_cell.length_b   1.000
_cell.length_c   1.000
_cell.angle_alpha   90.00
_cell.angle_beta   90.00
_cell.angle_gamma   90.00
#
_symmetry.space_group_name_H-M   'P 1'
#
loop_
_entity.id
_entity.type
_entity.pdbx_description
1 polymer ?
#
loop_
_entity_poly.entity_id
_entity_poly.type
_entity_poly.pdbx_seq_one_letter_code
_entity_poly.pdbx_strand_id
1 'polypeptide(L)' 'MHVISYRRLREYAGKHNDCNDCLDNWYKVASKANWSNLIEVQSVFPTAEAVVQQLIINN' A
#
# COMPACT_ATOMS: atom_id res chain seq x y z
N MET A 1 3.08 -10.59 -3.83
CA MET A 1 2.80 -9.14 -3.91
C MET A 1 4.10 -8.38 -4.22
N HIS A 2 4.07 -7.40 -5.13
CA HIS A 2 5.25 -6.57 -5.43
C HIS A 2 4.93 -5.10 -5.14
N VAL A 3 5.55 -4.54 -4.09
CA VAL A 3 5.34 -3.14 -3.72
C VAL A 3 6.20 -2.24 -4.60
N ILE A 4 5.55 -1.45 -5.45
CA ILE A 4 6.20 -0.65 -6.51
C ILE A 4 7.06 0.49 -5.92
N SER A 5 6.63 1.13 -4.83
CA SER A 5 7.39 2.25 -4.26
C SER A 5 7.23 2.44 -2.76
N TYR A 6 8.22 1.99 -1.99
CA TYR A 6 8.34 2.33 -0.57
C TYR A 6 8.72 3.80 -0.34
N ARG A 7 9.35 4.44 -1.33
CA ARG A 7 9.74 5.85 -1.27
C ARG A 7 8.55 6.76 -0.94
N ARG A 8 7.39 6.53 -1.57
CA ARG A 8 6.18 7.33 -1.34
C ARG A 8 5.65 7.23 0.08
N LEU A 9 5.75 6.04 0.69
CA LEU A 9 5.36 5.85 2.09
C LEU A 9 6.27 6.64 3.03
N ARG A 10 7.59 6.60 2.82
CA ARG A 10 8.54 7.37 3.64
C ARG A 10 8.39 8.88 3.46
N GLU A 11 8.15 9.35 2.22
CA GLU A 11 7.89 10.77 1.94
C GLU A 11 6.63 11.27 2.67
N TYR A 12 5.60 10.43 2.78
CA TYR A 12 4.40 10.74 3.55
C TYR A 12 4.65 10.69 5.06
N ALA A 13 5.28 9.63 5.56
CA ALA A 13 5.61 9.47 6.97
C ALA A 13 6.50 10.60 7.51
N GLY A 14 7.44 11.11 6.69
CA GLY A 14 8.28 12.25 7.06
C GLY A 14 7.51 13.57 7.23
N LYS A 15 6.29 13.67 6.68
CA LYS A 15 5.37 14.80 6.91
C LYS A 15 4.37 14.54 8.03
N HIS A 16 4.10 13.27 8.32
CA HIS A 16 3.08 12.79 9.26
C HIS A 16 3.67 11.68 10.14
N ASN A 17 4.40 12.07 11.19
CA ASN A 17 5.15 11.12 12.02
C ASN A 17 4.26 10.09 12.74
N ASP A 18 2.98 10.40 12.95
CA ASP A 18 1.99 9.55 13.62
C ASP A 18 1.68 8.26 12.85
N CYS A 19 1.94 8.22 11.53
CA CYS A 19 1.70 7.03 10.71
C CYS A 19 2.97 6.23 10.37
N ASN A 20 4.16 6.67 10.81
CA ASN A 20 5.43 6.08 10.38
C ASN A 20 5.50 4.58 10.68
N ASP A 21 5.25 4.18 11.92
CA ASP A 21 5.30 2.78 12.33
C ASP A 21 4.26 1.92 11.60
N CYS A 22 3.07 2.48 11.35
CA CYS A 22 2.00 1.80 10.62
C CYS A 22 2.39 1.53 9.16
N LEU A 23 2.93 2.54 8.47
CA LEU A 23 3.36 2.43 7.07
C LEU A 23 4.57 1.50 6.91
N ASP A 24 5.50 1.53 7.86
CA ASP A 24 6.64 0.61 7.90
C ASP A 24 6.20 -0.84 8.11
N ASN A 25 5.28 -1.06 9.05
CA ASN A 25 4.71 -2.38 9.29
C ASN A 25 3.95 -2.89 8.07
N TRP A 26 3.12 -2.05 7.45
CA TRP A 26 2.41 -2.39 6.21
C TRP A 26 3.39 -2.82 5.12
N TYR A 27 4.47 -2.08 4.90
CA TYR A 27 5.48 -2.42 3.88
C TYR A 27 6.16 -3.76 4.18
N LYS A 28 6.56 -4.01 5.43
CA LYS A 28 7.22 -5.26 5.84
C LYS A 28 6.32 -6.48 5.63
N VAL A 29 5.03 -6.36 5.93
CA VAL A 29 4.04 -7.43 5.72
C VAL A 29 3.77 -7.63 4.23
N ALA A 30 3.41 -6.55 3.52
CA ALA A 30 3.02 -6.62 2.11
C ALA A 30 4.16 -7.07 1.18
N SER A 31 5.40 -6.66 1.45
CA SER A 31 6.58 -7.05 0.65
C SER A 31 6.94 -8.53 0.74
N LYS A 32 6.52 -9.22 1.82
CA LYS A 32 6.75 -10.66 2.03
C LYS A 32 5.54 -11.51 1.68
N ALA A 33 4.38 -10.88 1.48
CA ALA A 33 3.14 -11.59 1.24
C ALA A 33 3.06 -12.14 -0.19
N ASN A 34 2.51 -13.35 -0.32
CA ASN A 34 2.19 -13.97 -1.61
C ASN A 34 0.68 -13.91 -1.91
N TRP A 35 0.06 -12.75 -1.66
CA TRP A 35 -1.38 -12.59 -1.93
C TRP A 35 -1.67 -12.61 -3.43
N SER A 36 -2.71 -13.35 -3.81
CA SER A 36 -3.14 -13.53 -5.21
C SER A 36 -4.42 -12.78 -5.56
N ASN A 37 -5.17 -12.29 -4.57
CA ASN A 37 -6.44 -11.60 -4.76
C ASN A 37 -6.74 -10.64 -3.58
N LEU A 38 -7.77 -9.80 -3.73
CA LEU A 38 -8.16 -8.81 -2.73
C LEU A 38 -8.62 -9.45 -1.41
N ILE A 39 -9.28 -10.62 -1.45
CA ILE A 39 -9.76 -11.31 -0.24
C ILE A 39 -8.59 -11.70 0.67
N GLU A 40 -7.48 -12.18 0.09
CA GLU A 40 -6.27 -12.49 0.84
C GLU A 40 -5.63 -11.24 1.47
N VAL A 41 -5.67 -10.10 0.78
CA VAL A 41 -5.24 -8.81 1.36
C VAL A 41 -6.15 -8.43 2.53
N GLN A 42 -7.46 -8.53 2.35
CA GLN A 42 -8.47 -8.19 3.36
C GLN A 42 -8.42 -9.08 4.60
N SER A 43 -7.91 -10.30 4.49
CA SER A 43 -7.66 -11.17 5.65
C SER A 43 -6.65 -10.58 6.64
N VAL A 44 -5.75 -9.70 6.18
CA VAL A 44 -4.73 -9.02 6.99
C VAL A 44 -5.06 -7.55 7.19
N PHE A 45 -5.64 -6.90 6.18
CA PHE A 45 -6.05 -5.50 6.19
C PHE A 45 -7.53 -5.38 5.81
N PRO A 46 -8.47 -5.55 6.77
CA PRO A 46 -9.90 -5.69 6.48
C PRO A 46 -10.53 -4.51 5.74
N THR A 47 -9.94 -3.31 5.87
CA THR A 47 -10.40 -2.08 5.22
C THR A 47 -9.72 -1.84 3.86
N ALA A 48 -8.98 -2.81 3.33
CA ALA A 48 -8.33 -2.68 2.03
C ALA A 48 -9.35 -2.74 0.90
N GLU A 49 -9.24 -1.79 -0.03
CA GLU A 49 -10.10 -1.67 -1.21
C GLU A 49 -9.27 -1.54 -2.49
N ALA A 50 -9.79 -2.07 -3.60
CA ALA A 50 -9.16 -1.91 -4.90
C ALA A 50 -9.55 -0.56 -5.50
N VAL A 51 -8.54 0.29 -5.76
CA VAL A 51 -8.74 1.56 -6.47
C VAL A 51 -8.36 1.39 -7.93
N VAL A 52 -9.34 1.57 -8.83
CA VAL A 52 -9.08 1.61 -10.26
C VAL A 52 -8.61 3.01 -10.64
N GLN A 53 -7.32 3.16 -10.99
CA GLN A 53 -6.84 4.42 -11.58
C GLN A 53 -7.22 4.47 -13.06
N GLN A 54 -8.05 5.46 -13.44
CA GLN A 54 -8.24 5.85 -14.85
C GLN A 54 -7.24 6.95 -15.21
N LEU A 55 -6.39 6.69 -16.20
CA LEU A 55 -5.55 7.72 -16.82
C LEU A 55 -6.29 8.25 -18.05
N ILE A 56 -6.78 9.50 -17.97
CA ILE A 56 -7.35 10.21 -19.11
C ILE A 56 -6.25 11.09 -19.69
N ILE A 57 -5.84 10.81 -20.93
CA ILE A 57 -4.91 11.66 -21.69
C ILE A 57 -5.73 12.36 -22.78
N ASN A 58 -5.79 13.69 -22.71
CA ASN A 58 -6.38 14.52 -23.77
C ASN A 58 -5.24 15.03 -24.67
N ASN A 59 -5.45 14.95 -26.00
CA ASN A 59 -4.57 15.57 -27.00
C ASN A 59 -4.85 17.07 -27.14
#